data_AF-A0A6A4ZD84-F1
#
_entry.id   AF-A0A6A4ZD84-F1
#
_cell.length_a   1.000
_cell.length_b   1.000
_cell.length_c   1.000
_cell.angle_alpha   90.00
_cell.angle_beta   90.00
_cell.angle_gamma   90.00
#
_symmetry.space_group_name_H-M   'P 1'
#
loop_
_entity.id
_entity.type
_entity.pdbx_description
1 polymer ?
#
loop_
_entity_poly.entity_id
_entity_poly.type
_entity_poly.pdbx_seq_one_letter_code
_entity_poly.pdbx_strand_id
1 'polypeptide(L)'
;MLTYKPSLALLSFAALAAAQGDPVPPIDGNEAICNVDESENAVCYKYSDPTKFDKTRSVARLHIGNSWCTGWLFGSEGHLITNNHCISTDEWAKQTMVDFEAATPGCNDPFSMGSSPGVYVANSTTLVINDIALDFALVKLNVNPGLNLVKYGYLQARDSEA
;
A
#
# COMPACT_ATOMS: atom_id res chain seq x y z
N MET A 1 -13.44 -10.29 60.19
CA MET A 1 -14.11 -8.98 60.28
C MET A 1 -13.05 -7.90 60.23
N LEU A 2 -12.92 -7.22 59.10
CA LEU A 2 -12.27 -5.91 58.98
C LEU A 2 -12.99 -5.20 57.83
N THR A 3 -13.76 -4.20 58.22
CA THR A 3 -14.67 -3.42 57.37
C THR A 3 -13.99 -2.08 57.13
N TYR A 4 -13.71 -1.65 55.89
CA TYR A 4 -13.57 -0.22 55.58
C TYR A 4 -13.75 0.09 54.07
N LYS A 5 -14.90 0.72 53.82
CA LYS A 5 -15.34 1.72 52.82
C LYS A 5 -15.02 1.60 51.32
N PRO A 6 -16.04 1.74 50.45
CA PRO A 6 -15.88 1.89 49.01
C PRO A 6 -15.40 3.32 48.70
N SER A 7 -14.24 3.45 48.06
CA SER A 7 -13.82 4.73 47.51
C SER A 7 -14.51 4.92 46.16
N LEU A 8 -15.36 5.94 46.11
CA LEU A 8 -16.01 6.46 44.91
C LEU A 8 -14.92 6.95 43.94
N ALA A 9 -14.78 6.28 42.79
CA ALA A 9 -14.06 6.83 41.65
C ALA A 9 -15.06 6.90 40.48
N LEU A 10 -15.83 7.98 40.48
CA LEU A 10 -16.54 8.51 39.32
C LEU A 10 -15.71 9.67 38.78
N LEU A 11 -15.76 9.88 37.46
CA LEU A 11 -14.97 10.78 36.60
C LEU A 11 -13.77 10.03 36.00
N SER A 12 -13.66 9.84 34.69
CA SER A 12 -13.95 10.82 33.63
C SER A 12 -14.41 10.19 32.32
N PHE A 13 -15.26 10.97 31.66
CA PHE A 13 -15.83 10.82 30.34
C PHE A 13 -14.82 10.52 29.23
N ALA A 14 -15.26 9.67 28.30
CA ALA A 14 -15.11 9.78 26.85
C ALA A 14 -13.83 10.44 26.30
N ALA A 15 -12.89 9.61 25.85
CA ALA A 15 -12.02 10.02 24.75
C ALA A 15 -12.84 9.94 23.46
N LEU A 16 -13.63 11.00 23.19
CA LEU A 16 -14.18 11.22 21.85
C LEU A 16 -13.01 11.61 20.93
N ALA A 17 -12.83 10.80 19.89
CA ALA A 17 -12.33 11.14 18.56
C ALA A 17 -11.59 12.49 18.43
N ALA A 18 -10.26 12.43 18.42
CA ALA A 18 -9.41 13.39 17.73
C ALA A 18 -8.48 12.63 16.76
N ALA A 19 -9.10 11.91 15.83
CA ALA A 19 -8.52 11.66 14.52
C ALA A 19 -9.49 12.24 13.49
N GLN A 20 -9.89 13.49 13.70
CA GLN A 20 -10.43 14.27 12.60
C GLN A 20 -9.20 14.68 11.81
N GLY A 21 -8.95 13.98 10.70
CA GLY A 21 -7.97 14.42 9.74
C GLY A 21 -8.25 15.88 9.41
N ASP A 22 -7.19 16.66 9.26
CA ASP A 22 -7.30 18.07 8.90
C ASP A 22 -8.28 18.24 7.72
N PRO A 23 -9.07 19.33 7.69
CA PRO A 23 -9.96 19.60 6.58
C PRO A 23 -9.17 19.51 5.28
N VAL A 24 -9.55 18.55 4.41
CA VAL A 24 -8.96 18.40 3.08
C VAL A 24 -9.14 19.74 2.38
N PRO A 25 -8.05 20.44 2.00
CA PRO A 25 -8.17 21.70 1.29
C PRO A 25 -8.96 21.50 -0.01
N PRO A 26 -9.65 22.52 -0.52
CA PRO A 26 -10.41 22.42 -1.76
C PRO A 26 -9.51 21.87 -2.88
N ILE A 27 -9.91 20.74 -3.47
CA ILE A 27 -9.17 20.07 -4.53
C ILE A 27 -9.37 20.85 -5.84
N ASP A 28 -8.67 21.97 -5.96
CA ASP A 28 -8.54 22.74 -7.20
C ASP A 28 -7.14 22.50 -7.78
N GLY A 29 -7.01 21.42 -8.56
CA GLY A 29 -5.78 21.03 -9.23
C GLY A 29 -5.29 19.64 -8.85
N ASN A 30 -4.56 18.99 -9.76
CA ASN A 30 -3.87 17.74 -9.48
C ASN A 30 -2.90 17.95 -8.30
N GLU A 31 -3.29 17.57 -7.09
CA GLU A 31 -2.39 17.43 -5.94
C GLU A 31 -1.49 16.20 -6.14
N ALA A 32 -0.61 16.26 -7.14
CA ALA A 32 0.40 15.23 -7.37
C ALA A 32 1.76 15.68 -6.81
N ILE A 33 2.08 16.97 -6.93
CA ILE A 33 3.41 17.52 -6.62
C ILE A 33 3.25 18.96 -6.11
N CYS A 34 3.68 19.23 -4.87
CA CYS A 34 3.58 20.55 -4.26
C CYS A 34 4.74 21.51 -4.61
N ASN A 35 5.60 21.18 -5.59
CA ASN A 35 6.77 21.94 -6.06
C ASN A 35 7.31 21.32 -7.38
N VAL A 36 8.63 21.33 -7.59
CA VAL A 36 9.32 20.58 -8.63
C VAL A 36 9.20 19.08 -8.34
N ASP A 37 9.05 18.28 -9.39
CA ASP A 37 9.14 16.82 -9.27
C ASP A 37 10.58 16.40 -8.95
N GLU A 38 10.79 15.93 -7.74
CA GLU A 38 12.06 15.37 -7.28
C GLU A 38 12.01 13.83 -7.23
N SER A 39 11.04 13.21 -7.89
CA SER A 39 10.96 11.76 -7.99
C SER A 39 12.12 11.21 -8.82
N GLU A 40 12.78 10.22 -8.25
CA GLU A 40 13.88 9.50 -8.86
C GLU A 40 13.51 8.02 -8.99
N ASN A 41 14.15 7.34 -9.93
CA ASN A 41 14.01 5.89 -10.04
C ASN A 41 14.38 5.22 -8.69
N ALA A 42 13.59 4.23 -8.26
CA ALA A 42 13.77 3.61 -6.94
C ALA A 42 15.23 3.15 -6.69
N VAL A 43 15.89 2.63 -7.73
CA VAL A 43 17.30 2.16 -7.67
C VAL A 43 18.31 3.26 -7.28
N CYS A 44 18.00 4.54 -7.50
CA CYS A 44 18.82 5.67 -7.04
C CYS A 44 19.03 5.66 -5.52
N TYR A 45 18.04 5.15 -4.77
CA TYR A 45 18.09 5.12 -3.30
C TYR A 45 18.80 3.88 -2.75
N LYS A 46 19.17 2.91 -3.59
CA LYS A 46 19.74 1.61 -3.15
C LYS A 46 20.95 1.76 -2.23
N TYR A 47 21.80 2.77 -2.44
CA TYR A 47 23.00 3.01 -1.65
C TYR A 47 22.92 4.25 -0.76
N SER A 48 22.15 5.28 -1.15
CA SER A 48 22.01 6.53 -0.39
C SER A 48 21.00 6.41 0.76
N ASP A 49 19.95 5.60 0.59
CA ASP A 49 18.93 5.32 1.62
C ASP A 49 18.47 3.85 1.51
N PRO A 50 19.33 2.90 1.93
CA PRO A 50 19.04 1.47 1.80
C PRO A 50 17.80 1.04 2.60
N THR A 51 17.48 1.72 3.71
CA THR A 51 16.29 1.43 4.52
C THR A 51 15.01 1.76 3.74
N LYS A 52 14.95 2.93 3.08
CA LYS A 52 13.82 3.28 2.21
C LYS A 52 13.75 2.36 1.00
N PHE A 53 14.89 2.05 0.38
CA PHE A 53 14.95 1.13 -0.75
C PHE A 53 14.44 -0.28 -0.37
N ASP A 54 14.76 -0.77 0.83
CA ASP A 54 14.28 -2.07 1.31
C ASP A 54 12.76 -2.14 1.44
N LYS A 55 12.08 -1.02 1.72
CA LYS A 55 10.61 -0.96 1.78
C LYS A 55 9.94 -1.08 0.41
N THR A 56 10.68 -0.88 -0.69
CA THR A 56 10.13 -1.03 -2.04
C THR A 56 9.74 -2.48 -2.36
N ARG A 57 10.32 -3.47 -1.67
CA ARG A 57 10.07 -4.90 -1.92
C ARG A 57 8.60 -5.28 -1.73
N SER A 58 7.88 -4.61 -0.83
CA SER A 58 6.46 -4.84 -0.58
C SER A 58 5.52 -4.09 -1.54
N VAL A 59 6.07 -3.25 -2.42
CA VAL A 59 5.31 -2.51 -3.42
C VAL A 59 5.17 -3.38 -4.67
N ALA A 60 3.93 -3.53 -5.13
CA ALA A 60 3.58 -4.27 -6.32
C ALA A 60 3.07 -3.32 -7.39
N ARG A 61 3.36 -3.65 -8.65
CA ARG A 61 2.68 -3.08 -9.81
C ARG A 61 1.55 -4.01 -10.22
N LEU A 62 0.40 -3.40 -10.50
CA LEU A 62 -0.84 -4.07 -10.88
C LEU A 62 -1.12 -3.75 -12.34
N HIS A 63 -1.26 -4.78 -13.15
CA HIS A 63 -1.73 -4.66 -14.53
C HIS A 63 -3.16 -5.19 -14.60
N ILE A 64 -4.12 -4.29 -14.86
CA ILE A 64 -5.56 -4.55 -14.72
C ILE A 64 -6.22 -4.23 -16.05
N GLY A 65 -6.45 -5.25 -16.89
CA GLY A 65 -6.92 -5.05 -18.25
C GLY A 65 -5.89 -4.22 -19.06
N ASN A 66 -6.22 -2.96 -19.35
CA ASN A 66 -5.33 -2.00 -20.03
C ASN A 66 -4.82 -0.87 -19.11
N SER A 67 -5.07 -0.97 -17.81
CA SER A 67 -4.69 0.02 -16.80
C SER A 67 -3.54 -0.47 -15.92
N TRP A 68 -2.86 0.47 -15.28
CA TRP A 68 -1.77 0.21 -14.35
C TRP A 68 -2.05 0.90 -13.03
N CYS A 69 -1.89 0.17 -11.94
CA CYS A 69 -2.05 0.67 -10.58
C CYS A 69 -0.90 0.19 -9.69
N THR A 70 -0.86 0.72 -8.47
CA THR A 70 0.08 0.29 -7.43
C THR A 70 -0.67 -0.46 -6.34
N GLY A 71 -0.03 -1.44 -5.73
CA GLY A 71 -0.53 -2.07 -4.52
C GLY A 71 0.60 -2.35 -3.53
N TRP A 72 0.22 -2.66 -2.29
CA TRP A 72 1.16 -2.98 -1.22
C TRP A 72 0.77 -4.30 -0.57
N LEU A 73 1.74 -5.21 -0.48
CA LEU A 73 1.54 -6.46 0.25
C LEU A 73 1.30 -6.13 1.72
N PHE A 74 0.07 -6.30 2.20
CA PHE A 74 -0.38 -5.86 3.51
C PHE A 74 -0.08 -6.88 4.62
N GLY A 75 0.04 -8.16 4.28
CA GLY A 75 0.34 -9.21 5.25
C GLY A 75 0.90 -10.49 4.65
N SER A 76 1.35 -11.39 5.53
CA SER A 76 2.08 -12.61 5.17
C SER A 76 1.26 -13.66 4.40
N GLU A 77 -0.07 -13.53 4.37
CA GLU A 77 -0.98 -14.45 3.68
C GLU A 77 -1.28 -14.06 2.22
N GLY A 78 -0.58 -13.06 1.68
CA GLY A 78 -0.79 -12.60 0.32
C GLY A 78 -1.96 -11.63 0.15
N HIS A 79 -2.35 -10.93 1.22
CA HIS A 79 -3.30 -9.82 1.11
C HIS A 79 -2.58 -8.58 0.59
N LEU A 80 -3.12 -7.94 -0.44
CA LEU A 80 -2.58 -6.75 -1.06
C LEU A 80 -3.64 -5.64 -1.00
N ILE A 81 -3.25 -4.47 -0.52
CA ILE A 81 -4.11 -3.29 -0.50
C ILE A 81 -3.80 -2.41 -1.73
N THR A 82 -4.84 -1.86 -2.35
CA THR A 82 -4.81 -0.91 -3.47
C THR A 82 -6.03 -0.01 -3.42
N ASN A 83 -6.29 0.79 -4.45
CA ASN A 83 -7.45 1.67 -4.52
C ASN A 83 -8.71 0.95 -5.04
N ASN A 84 -9.88 1.40 -4.57
CA ASN A 84 -11.17 0.90 -5.08
C ASN A 84 -11.32 1.19 -6.57
N HIS A 85 -10.93 2.40 -7.00
CA HIS A 85 -11.03 2.78 -8.41
C HIS A 85 -10.14 1.92 -9.33
N CYS A 86 -9.13 1.24 -8.78
CA CYS A 86 -8.32 0.26 -9.50
C CYS A 86 -9.02 -1.11 -9.56
N ILE A 87 -9.51 -1.61 -8.42
CA ILE A 87 -10.19 -2.91 -8.32
C ILE A 87 -11.52 -2.76 -7.60
N SER A 88 -12.55 -2.39 -8.36
CA SER A 88 -13.90 -2.13 -7.82
C SER A 88 -14.81 -3.36 -7.82
N THR A 89 -14.47 -4.41 -8.57
CA THR A 89 -15.30 -5.62 -8.72
C THR A 89 -14.46 -6.90 -8.79
N ASP A 90 -15.13 -8.05 -8.62
CA ASP A 90 -14.53 -9.38 -8.78
C ASP A 90 -13.97 -9.61 -10.20
N GLU A 91 -14.61 -9.04 -11.23
CA GLU A 91 -14.16 -9.14 -12.61
C GLU A 91 -12.80 -8.46 -12.80
N TRP A 92 -12.60 -7.28 -12.20
CA TRP A 92 -11.30 -6.59 -12.23
C TRP A 92 -10.25 -7.33 -11.42
N ALA A 93 -10.62 -7.89 -10.26
CA ALA A 93 -9.71 -8.68 -9.44
C ALA A 93 -9.18 -9.91 -10.20
N LYS A 94 -10.05 -10.63 -10.93
CA LYS A 94 -9.68 -11.80 -11.75
C LYS A 94 -8.74 -11.46 -12.91
N GLN A 95 -8.80 -10.24 -13.44
CA GLN A 95 -7.97 -9.77 -14.54
C GLN A 95 -6.67 -9.09 -14.08
N THR A 96 -6.46 -8.96 -12.77
CA THR A 96 -5.30 -8.28 -12.22
C THR A 96 -4.08 -9.21 -12.20
N MET A 97 -3.05 -8.85 -12.98
CA MET A 97 -1.72 -9.43 -12.87
C MET A 97 -0.86 -8.59 -11.93
N VAL A 98 0.01 -9.25 -11.16
CA VAL A 98 0.81 -8.60 -10.12
C VAL A 98 2.28 -8.94 -10.31
N ASP A 99 3.13 -7.91 -10.46
CA ASP A 99 4.58 -8.04 -10.39
C ASP A 99 5.21 -7.22 -9.26
N PHE A 100 6.17 -7.82 -8.58
CA PHE A 100 6.98 -7.16 -7.55
C PHE A 100 8.39 -6.87 -8.08
N GLU A 101 9.06 -5.88 -7.49
CA GLU A 101 10.42 -5.47 -7.88
C GLU A 101 10.51 -4.97 -9.34
N ALA A 102 9.42 -4.44 -9.89
CA ALA A 102 9.43 -3.73 -11.16
C ALA A 102 10.12 -2.36 -10.98
N ALA A 103 11.35 -2.25 -11.45
CA ALA A 103 12.17 -1.05 -11.33
C ALA A 103 13.19 -0.98 -12.48
N THR A 104 13.59 0.23 -12.85
CA THR A 104 14.68 0.40 -13.82
C THR A 104 16.01 -0.19 -13.30
N PRO A 105 16.88 -0.70 -14.19
CA PRO A 105 18.18 -1.25 -13.77
C PRO A 105 19.12 -0.19 -13.19
N GLY A 106 19.11 1.02 -13.75
CA GLY A 106 19.97 2.14 -13.38
C GLY A 106 19.21 3.39 -12.97
N CYS A 107 19.88 4.25 -12.19
CA CYS A 107 19.27 5.45 -11.62
C CYS A 107 18.76 6.41 -12.71
N ASN A 108 19.53 6.60 -13.78
CA ASN A 108 19.18 7.49 -14.89
C ASN A 108 18.62 6.76 -16.11
N ASP A 109 18.23 5.48 -15.97
CA ASP A 109 17.68 4.73 -17.09
C ASP A 109 16.30 5.28 -17.46
N PRO A 110 16.00 5.41 -18.77
CA PRO A 110 14.69 5.86 -19.21
C PRO A 110 13.63 4.83 -18.83
N PHE A 111 12.42 5.30 -18.52
CA PHE A 111 11.28 4.45 -18.22
C PHE A 111 10.08 4.81 -19.09
N SER A 112 9.23 3.82 -19.30
CA SER A 112 7.88 3.98 -19.83
C SER A 112 6.92 3.08 -19.06
N MET A 113 5.63 3.35 -19.17
CA MET A 113 4.60 2.53 -18.50
C MET A 113 4.72 1.06 -18.92
N GLY A 114 4.85 0.16 -17.95
CA GLY A 114 5.06 -1.27 -18.18
C GLY A 114 6.51 -1.69 -18.50
N SER A 115 7.44 -0.75 -18.65
CA SER A 115 8.87 -1.08 -18.82
C SER A 115 9.45 -1.73 -17.56
N SER A 116 10.60 -2.40 -17.72
CA SER A 116 11.38 -3.02 -16.63
C SER A 116 10.54 -3.93 -15.72
N PRO A 117 9.98 -5.03 -16.27
CA PRO A 117 9.16 -5.94 -15.49
C PRO A 117 9.93 -6.58 -14.35
N GLY A 118 9.25 -6.69 -13.21
CA GLY A 118 9.74 -7.44 -12.07
C GLY A 118 9.42 -8.93 -12.18
N VAL A 119 9.18 -9.56 -11.04
CA VAL A 119 8.73 -10.95 -10.98
C VAL A 119 7.20 -10.98 -10.93
N TYR A 120 6.56 -11.53 -11.96
CA TYR A 120 5.12 -11.78 -11.97
C TYR A 120 4.74 -12.89 -10.97
N VAL A 121 4.12 -12.50 -9.86
CA VAL A 121 3.79 -13.43 -8.76
C VAL A 121 2.38 -13.99 -8.81
N ALA A 122 1.46 -13.30 -9.49
CA ALA A 122 0.06 -13.71 -9.60
C ALA A 122 -0.52 -13.25 -10.93
N ASN A 123 -1.29 -14.13 -11.57
CA ASN A 123 -2.03 -13.82 -12.81
C ASN A 123 -3.51 -13.45 -12.56
N SER A 124 -3.94 -13.52 -11.30
CA SER A 124 -5.27 -13.10 -10.86
C SER A 124 -5.25 -12.80 -9.37
N THR A 125 -6.26 -12.09 -8.90
CA THR A 125 -6.52 -11.86 -7.48
C THR A 125 -7.98 -12.16 -7.15
N THR A 126 -8.28 -12.25 -5.86
CA THR A 126 -9.64 -12.36 -5.34
C THR A 126 -9.94 -11.11 -4.52
N LEU A 127 -11.03 -10.40 -4.86
CA LEU A 127 -11.48 -9.27 -4.07
C LEU A 127 -11.97 -9.77 -2.70
N VAL A 128 -11.46 -9.18 -1.62
CA VAL A 128 -11.85 -9.53 -0.25
C VAL A 128 -12.87 -8.53 0.27
N ILE A 129 -12.55 -7.24 0.15
CA ILE A 129 -13.41 -6.13 0.54
C ILE A 129 -12.95 -4.87 -0.18
N ASN A 130 -13.86 -3.96 -0.45
CA ASN A 130 -13.54 -2.62 -0.91
C ASN A 130 -14.56 -1.60 -0.38
N ASP A 131 -14.20 -0.34 -0.46
CA ASP A 131 -15.08 0.78 -0.12
C ASP A 131 -14.86 1.92 -1.11
N ILE A 132 -15.94 2.42 -1.70
CA ILE A 132 -15.89 3.49 -2.70
C ILE A 132 -15.63 4.86 -2.09
N ALA A 133 -16.12 5.11 -0.87
CA ALA A 133 -15.97 6.40 -0.19
C ALA A 133 -14.55 6.58 0.37
N LEU A 134 -13.93 5.48 0.81
CA LEU A 134 -12.56 5.45 1.30
C LEU A 134 -11.51 5.13 0.21
N ASP A 135 -11.96 4.87 -1.02
CA ASP A 135 -11.15 4.48 -2.19
C ASP A 135 -10.07 3.42 -1.90
N PHE A 136 -10.43 2.34 -1.20
CA PHE A 136 -9.54 1.20 -0.99
C PHE A 136 -10.18 -0.10 -1.45
N ALA A 137 -9.32 -1.04 -1.85
CA ALA A 137 -9.64 -2.44 -2.08
C ALA A 137 -8.56 -3.31 -1.44
N LEU A 138 -8.99 -4.33 -0.71
CA LEU A 138 -8.16 -5.42 -0.24
C LEU A 138 -8.41 -6.63 -1.14
N VAL A 139 -7.35 -7.14 -1.76
CA VAL A 139 -7.39 -8.35 -2.58
C VAL A 139 -6.46 -9.41 -2.01
N LYS A 140 -6.74 -10.68 -2.30
CA LYS A 140 -5.84 -11.79 -2.03
C LYS A 140 -5.19 -12.26 -3.32
N LEU A 141 -3.87 -12.39 -3.31
CA LEU A 141 -3.09 -12.85 -4.46
C LEU A 141 -3.33 -14.34 -4.70
N ASN A 142 -3.67 -14.72 -5.93
CA ASN A 142 -3.64 -16.12 -6.36
C ASN A 142 -2.23 -16.44 -6.86
N VAL A 143 -1.33 -16.74 -5.92
CA VAL A 143 0.10 -16.90 -6.17
C VAL A 143 0.37 -18.02 -7.18
N ASN A 144 1.18 -17.72 -8.20
CA ASN A 144 1.56 -18.68 -9.24
C ASN A 144 2.36 -19.85 -8.63
N PRO A 145 2.22 -21.08 -9.14
CA PRO A 145 2.93 -22.24 -8.61
C PRO A 145 4.45 -22.05 -8.52
N GLY A 146 5.03 -22.42 -7.38
CA GLY A 146 6.49 -22.34 -7.15
C GLY A 146 7.00 -20.97 -6.69
N LEU A 147 6.12 -19.97 -6.57
CA LEU A 147 6.50 -18.65 -6.04
C LEU A 147 6.15 -18.52 -4.56
N ASN A 148 6.94 -17.70 -3.85
CA ASN A 148 6.76 -17.40 -2.44
C ASN A 148 6.89 -15.89 -2.22
N LEU A 149 6.02 -15.35 -1.38
CA LEU A 149 5.94 -13.93 -1.05
C LEU A 149 6.91 -13.49 0.07
N VAL A 150 7.49 -14.43 0.82
CA VAL A 150 8.32 -14.15 2.01
C VAL A 150 9.44 -13.12 1.73
N LYS A 151 10.08 -13.15 0.56
CA LYS A 151 11.15 -12.21 0.22
C LYS A 151 10.70 -10.76 0.05
N TYR A 152 9.41 -10.52 -0.17
CA TYR A 152 8.86 -9.18 -0.39
C TYR A 152 8.47 -8.48 0.91
N GLY A 153 8.40 -9.20 2.02
CA GLY A 153 7.94 -8.65 3.29
C GLY A 153 6.48 -8.20 3.23
N TYR A 154 6.16 -7.10 3.89
CA TYR A 154 4.85 -6.47 3.85
C TYR A 154 4.97 -4.99 4.23
N LEU A 155 3.93 -4.21 3.92
CA LEU A 155 3.82 -2.81 4.27
C LEU A 155 3.98 -2.64 5.78
N GLN A 156 4.85 -1.74 6.18
CA GLN A 156 5.13 -1.42 7.57
C GLN A 156 4.91 0.07 7.78
N ALA A 157 4.13 0.43 8.79
CA ALA A 157 4.10 1.79 9.30
C ALA A 157 5.45 2.10 9.97
N ARG A 158 5.78 3.40 10.06
CA ARG A 158 6.92 3.84 10.88
C ARG A 158 6.44 3.99 12.32
N ASP A 159 7.31 3.69 13.28
CA ASP A 159 6.99 3.80 14.70
C ASP A 159 6.87 5.26 15.17
N SER A 160 7.41 6.22 14.41
CA SER A 160 7.28 7.66 14.65
C SER A 160 7.43 8.47 13.35
N GLU A 161 7.09 9.75 13.39
CA GLU A 161 7.44 10.70 12.33
C GLU A 161 8.96 10.90 12.29
N ALA A 162 9.49 11.15 11.09
CA ALA A 162 10.93 11.32 10.82
C ALA A 162 11.31 12.79 10.85
#